data_AF-A0A496LJ05-F1
#
_entry.id   AF-A0A496LJ05-F1
#
_cell.length_a   1.000
_cell.length_b   1.000
_cell.length_c   1.000
_cell.angle_alpha   90.00
_cell.angle_beta   90.00
_cell.angle_gamma   90.00
#
_symmetry.space_group_name_H-M   'P 1'
#
loop_
_entity.id
_entity.type
_entity.pdbx_description
1 polymer ?
#
loop_
_entity_poly.entity_id
_entity_poly.type
_entity_poly.pdbx_seq_one_letter_code
_entity_poly.pdbx_strand_id
1 'polypeptide(L)' 'SEIEKYSHLASLREIKENDYNLNIPRYVDTFEEEEAVDIEATKKEISRLEAELKSVQGKMSEYLAELGL' A
#
# COMPACT_ATOMS: atom_id res chain seq x y z
N SER A 1 -7.04 18.24 -24.94
CA SER A 1 -7.74 17.28 -24.06
C SER A 1 -6.90 17.12 -22.82
N GLU A 2 -7.55 17.06 -21.66
CA GLU A 2 -6.89 16.75 -20.38
C GLU A 2 -6.91 15.23 -20.16
N ILE A 3 -5.90 14.72 -19.48
CA ILE A 3 -5.77 13.32 -19.08
C ILE A 3 -5.59 13.33 -17.56
N GLU A 4 -6.53 12.72 -16.84
CA GLU A 4 -6.51 12.65 -15.38
C GLU A 4 -5.15 12.15 -14.87
N LYS A 5 -4.54 12.85 -13.91
CA LYS A 5 -3.19 12.59 -13.36
C LYS A 5 -1.99 12.69 -14.32
N TYR A 6 -2.20 13.00 -15.60
CA TYR A 6 -1.12 13.06 -16.60
C TYR A 6 -1.02 14.39 -17.35
N SER A 7 -2.12 15.09 -17.60
CA SER A 7 -2.09 16.37 -18.31
C SER A 7 -3.20 17.32 -17.88
N HIS A 8 -2.85 18.60 -17.83
CA HIS A 8 -3.75 19.71 -17.53
C HIS A 8 -3.50 20.83 -18.54
N LEU A 9 -4.57 21.41 -19.09
CA LEU A 9 -4.44 22.51 -20.04
C LEU A 9 -4.44 23.85 -19.28
N ALA A 10 -3.27 24.22 -18.77
CA ALA A 10 -3.12 25.43 -17.98
C ALA A 10 -3.42 26.71 -18.79
N SER A 11 -4.27 27.58 -18.25
CA SER A 11 -4.58 28.87 -18.89
C SER A 11 -3.48 29.91 -18.63
N LEU A 12 -3.35 30.92 -19.50
CA LEU A 12 -2.34 31.98 -19.31
C LEU A 12 -2.56 32.78 -18.01
N ARG A 13 -3.82 32.88 -17.56
CA ARG A 13 -4.19 33.50 -16.28
C ARG A 13 -3.70 32.66 -15.10
N GLU A 14 -3.94 31.37 -15.12
CA GLU A 14 -3.51 30.42 -14.10
C GLU A 14 -1.98 30.35 -13.98
N ILE A 15 -1.28 30.33 -15.10
CA ILE A 15 0.19 30.40 -15.13
C ILE A 15 0.68 31.69 -14.46
N LYS A 16 0.00 32.82 -14.71
CA LYS A 16 0.34 34.11 -14.09
C LYS A 16 0.04 34.13 -12.59
N GLU A 17 -1.08 33.56 -12.16
CA GLU A 17 -1.46 33.41 -10.74
C GLU A 17 -0.47 32.51 -9.98
N ASN A 18 0.15 31.56 -10.68
CA ASN A 18 1.22 30.70 -10.18
C ASN A 18 2.63 31.29 -10.36
N ASP A 19 2.78 32.60 -10.56
CA ASP A 19 4.07 33.29 -10.75
C ASP A 19 4.94 32.71 -11.89
N TYR A 20 4.30 32.23 -12.95
CA TYR A 20 4.94 31.52 -14.07
C TYR A 20 5.73 30.28 -13.62
N ASN A 21 5.44 29.75 -12.43
CA ASN A 21 5.99 28.49 -11.96
C ASN A 21 5.26 27.33 -12.65
N LEU A 22 5.98 26.59 -13.48
CA LEU A 22 5.45 25.49 -14.30
C LEU A 22 5.74 24.09 -13.71
N ASN A 23 6.03 24.00 -12.41
CA ASN A 23 6.20 22.71 -11.75
C ASN A 23 4.95 21.85 -11.91
N ILE A 24 5.10 20.68 -12.52
CA ILE A 24 4.00 19.79 -12.91
C ILE A 24 3.02 19.46 -11.76
N PRO A 25 3.46 19.19 -10.51
CA PRO A 25 2.54 18.90 -9.40
C PRO A 25 1.58 20.05 -9.04
N ARG A 26 1.82 21.27 -9.56
CA ARG A 26 0.95 22.43 -9.37
C ARG A 26 -0.26 22.45 -10.32
N TYR A 27 -0.19 21.68 -11.40
CA TYR A 27 -1.18 21.67 -12.48
C TYR A 27 -1.80 20.28 -12.68
N VAL A 28 -1.05 19.24 -12.35
CA VAL A 28 -1.51 17.86 -12.45
C VAL A 28 -1.52 17.29 -11.05
N ASP A 29 -2.70 16.91 -10.58
CA ASP A 29 -2.83 16.15 -9.35
C ASP A 29 -2.32 14.72 -9.60
N THR A 30 -1.10 14.46 -9.17
CA THR A 30 -0.48 13.14 -9.25
C THR A 30 -0.74 12.32 -7.99
N PHE A 31 -1.66 12.74 -7.11
CA PHE A 31 -1.99 11.99 -5.92
C PHE A 31 -2.65 10.66 -6.30
N GLU A 32 -2.10 9.57 -5.80
CA GLU A 32 -2.72 8.26 -5.83
C GLU A 32 -3.42 8.09 -4.49
N GLU A 33 -4.75 7.94 -4.53
CA GLU A 33 -5.50 7.61 -3.34
C GLU A 33 -5.08 6.20 -2.91
N GLU A 34 -4.51 6.09 -1.72
CA GLU A 34 -4.14 4.78 -1.17
C GLU A 34 -5.39 3.94 -0.99
N GLU A 35 -5.35 2.69 -1.46
CA GLU A 35 -6.45 1.76 -1.24
C GLU A 35 -6.66 1.56 0.27
N ALA A 36 -7.92 1.60 0.70
CA ALA A 36 -8.27 1.36 2.08
C ALA A 36 -7.86 -0.07 2.49
N VAL A 37 -7.00 -0.18 3.50
CA VAL A 37 -6.56 -1.49 4.02
C VAL A 37 -7.72 -2.19 4.72
N ASP A 38 -8.03 -3.42 4.30
CA ASP A 38 -8.97 -4.28 5.03
C ASP A 38 -8.31 -4.84 6.29
N ILE A 39 -8.54 -4.13 7.40
CA ILE A 39 -8.03 -4.49 8.73
C ILE A 39 -8.61 -5.83 9.21
N GLU A 40 -9.84 -6.17 8.84
CA GLU A 40 -10.48 -7.41 9.28
C GLU A 40 -9.93 -8.62 8.52
N ALA A 41 -9.73 -8.50 7.21
CA ALA A 41 -9.04 -9.51 6.41
C ALA A 41 -7.61 -9.72 6.91
N THR A 42 -6.90 -8.63 7.21
CA THR A 42 -5.52 -8.68 7.73
C THR A 42 -5.46 -9.41 9.08
N LYS A 43 -6.40 -9.12 10.00
CA LYS A 43 -6.49 -9.83 11.29
C LYS A 43 -6.75 -11.32 11.11
N LYS A 44 -7.67 -11.70 10.22
CA LYS A 44 -7.95 -13.11 9.91
C LYS A 44 -6.72 -13.83 9.39
N GLU A 45 -5.97 -13.17 8.52
CA GLU A 45 -4.72 -13.71 7.97
C GLU A 45 -3.65 -13.90 9.05
N ILE A 46 -3.50 -12.92 9.95
CA ILE A 46 -2.59 -13.05 11.11
C ILE A 46 -2.98 -14.26 11.96
N SER A 47 -4.26 -14.38 12.35
CA SER A 47 -4.72 -15.51 13.17
C SER A 47 -4.54 -16.86 12.49
N ARG A 48 -4.71 -16.93 11.16
CA ARG A 48 -4.45 -18.14 10.38
C ARG A 48 -2.97 -18.53 10.46
N LEU A 49 -2.07 -17.58 10.21
CA LEU A 49 -0.63 -17.79 10.25
C LEU A 49 -0.14 -18.20 11.64
N GLU A 50 -0.70 -17.63 12.70
CA GLU A 50 -0.40 -18.03 14.09
C GLU A 50 -0.79 -19.48 14.38
N ALA A 51 -1.96 -19.91 13.89
CA ALA A 51 -2.41 -21.30 14.05
C ALA A 51 -1.52 -22.28 13.28
N GLU A 52 -1.12 -21.94 12.07
CA GLU A 52 -0.18 -22.73 11.26
C GLU A 52 1.19 -22.82 11.93
N LEU A 53 1.71 -21.70 12.42
CA LEU A 53 2.97 -21.65 13.16
C LEU A 53 2.94 -22.57 14.38
N LYS A 54 1.86 -22.51 15.16
CA LYS A 54 1.69 -23.37 16.35
C LYS A 54 1.66 -24.86 15.96
N SER A 55 0.98 -25.19 14.87
CA SER A 55 0.93 -26.57 14.36
C SER A 55 2.31 -27.07 13.95
N VAL A 56 3.07 -26.25 13.21
CA VAL A 56 4.45 -26.58 12.80
C VAL A 56 5.38 -26.71 14.00
N GLN A 57 5.27 -25.82 14.98
CA GLN A 57 6.03 -25.89 16.22
C GLN A 57 5.71 -27.17 17.00
N GLY A 58 4.45 -27.58 17.07
CA GLY A 58 4.05 -28.83 17.71
C GLY A 58 4.72 -30.05 17.07
N LYS A 59 4.69 -30.14 15.73
CA LYS A 59 5.37 -31.21 14.99
C LYS A 59 6.89 -31.20 15.22
N MET A 60 7.49 -30.01 15.27
CA MET A 60 8.91 -29.88 15.56
C MET A 60 9.25 -30.39 16.96
N SER A 61 8.42 -30.08 17.96
CA SER A 61 8.58 -30.60 19.32
C SER A 61 8.42 -32.12 19.40
N GLU A 62 7.46 -32.70 18.66
CA GLU A 62 7.30 -34.15 18.55
C GLU A 62 8.56 -34.81 17.98
N TYR A 63 9.10 -34.28 16.88
CA TYR A 63 10.34 -34.79 16.28
C TYR A 63 11.56 -34.65 17.20
N LEU A 64 11.66 -33.57 17.96
CA LEU A 64 12.74 -33.41 18.95
C LEU A 64 12.63 -34.44 20.08
N ALA A 65 11.41 -34.68 20.57
CA ALA A 65 11.16 -35.68 21.61
C ALA A 65 11.48 -37.11 21.13
N GLU A 66 11.16 -37.45 19.87
CA GLU A 66 11.52 -38.74 19.26
C GLU A 66 13.04 -38.95 19.15
N LEU A 67 13.81 -37.86 19.02
CA LEU A 67 15.28 -37.89 19.00
C LEU A 67 15.90 -37.88 20.41
N GLY A 68 15.09 -37.85 21.47
CA GLY A 68 15.55 -37.89 22.86
C GLY A 68 16.14 -36.57 23.38
N LEU A 69 15.77 -35.44 22.78
CA LEU A 69 16.15 -34.08 23.20
C LEU A 69 14.98 -33.32 23.83
#